data_AF-A0AAN8BYB5-F1
#
_entry.id   AF-A0AAN8BYB5-F1
#
_cell.length_a   1.000
_cell.length_b   1.000
_cell.length_c   1.000
_cell.angle_alpha   90.00
_cell.angle_beta   90.00
_cell.angle_gamma   90.00
#
_symmetry.space_group_name_H-M   'P 1'
#
loop_
_entity.id
_entity.type
_entity.pdbx_description
1 polymer ?
#
loop_
_entity_poly.entity_id
_entity_poly.type
_entity_poly.pdbx_seq_one_letter_code
_entity_poly.pdbx_strand_id
1 'polypeptide(L)'
;MCLWTERSCRGARAGCRTQVNHRLYFQLCQGRRVALGSRSFPDLNMFCFSPPHPGSGHALEAGWFLLQVSAQQKDEALQRTAIDKFMELPYQNGWDKEHGGLFYFLDVDGHCPTQLEWNMKLWWPHCEALIAFLMAYSHTREPALLHRFSEVFEYTFKHFPDAQKGEWFGYLTQEGKVALDFKGGPFKGFFHVPRCLYMCERILDDMLANKD
;
A
#
# COMPACT_ATOMS: atom_id res chain seq x y z
N MET A 1 -16.97 9.26 -33.65
CA MET A 1 -18.01 8.22 -33.76
C MET A 1 -17.67 7.38 -34.98
N CYS A 2 -16.94 6.27 -34.78
CA CYS A 2 -16.64 5.29 -35.82
C CYS A 2 -16.99 3.92 -35.26
N LEU A 3 -18.08 3.37 -35.78
CA LEU A 3 -18.53 2.00 -35.62
C LEU A 3 -17.69 1.13 -36.57
N TRP A 4 -17.17 0.00 -36.08
CA TRP A 4 -16.86 -1.14 -36.94
C TRP A 4 -17.45 -2.41 -36.32
N THR A 5 -18.12 -3.12 -37.22
CA THR A 5 -19.10 -4.19 -37.07
C THR A 5 -18.51 -5.54 -36.67
N GLU A 6 -19.33 -6.29 -35.92
CA GLU A 6 -19.18 -7.70 -35.60
C GLU A 6 -19.04 -8.59 -36.85
N ARG A 7 -18.15 -9.59 -36.80
CA ARG A 7 -18.28 -10.83 -37.59
C ARG A 7 -18.39 -12.03 -36.68
N SER A 8 -19.55 -12.66 -36.80
CA SER A 8 -19.95 -13.95 -36.26
C SER A 8 -19.05 -15.09 -36.77
N CYS A 9 -18.57 -15.93 -35.85
CA CYS A 9 -18.31 -17.34 -36.11
C CYS A 9 -19.17 -18.17 -35.13
N ARG A 10 -20.25 -18.76 -35.65
CA ARG A 10 -21.02 -19.82 -34.99
C ARG A 10 -20.38 -21.16 -35.33
N GLY A 11 -20.26 -22.05 -34.33
CA GLY A 11 -20.38 -23.48 -34.56
C GLY A 11 -19.21 -24.36 -34.11
N ALA A 12 -19.10 -24.61 -32.81
CA ALA A 12 -18.71 -25.92 -32.30
C ALA A 12 -19.26 -26.07 -30.86
N ARG A 13 -20.33 -26.86 -30.72
CA ARG A 13 -20.79 -27.34 -29.41
C ARG A 13 -19.96 -28.55 -29.03
N ALA A 14 -19.21 -28.45 -27.94
CA ALA A 14 -18.88 -29.59 -27.08
C ALA A 14 -18.65 -29.01 -25.67
N GLY A 15 -19.36 -29.57 -24.69
CA GLY A 15 -19.52 -28.98 -23.36
C GLY A 15 -18.20 -28.70 -22.63
N CYS A 16 -18.07 -27.48 -22.12
CA CYS A 16 -17.17 -27.16 -21.04
C CYS A 16 -17.90 -26.18 -20.12
N ARG A 17 -18.26 -26.62 -18.91
CA ARG A 17 -18.73 -25.72 -17.85
C ARG A 17 -17.56 -24.83 -17.47
N THR A 18 -17.56 -23.57 -17.89
CA THR A 18 -16.64 -22.55 -17.36
C THR A 18 -17.15 -22.11 -16.00
N GLN A 19 -16.59 -22.71 -14.94
CA GLN A 19 -16.56 -22.06 -13.63
C GLN A 19 -15.74 -20.78 -13.76
N VAL A 20 -16.36 -19.63 -13.48
CA VAL A 20 -15.67 -18.37 -13.31
C VAL A 20 -14.85 -18.47 -12.03
N ASN A 21 -13.53 -18.58 -12.17
CA ASN A 21 -12.61 -18.59 -11.05
C ASN A 21 -11.94 -17.22 -10.97
N HIS A 22 -12.36 -16.40 -10.00
CA HIS A 22 -11.65 -15.18 -9.63
C HIS A 22 -10.31 -15.60 -9.00
N ARG A 23 -9.23 -15.59 -9.79
CA ARG A 23 -7.87 -15.68 -9.28
C ARG A 23 -7.10 -14.43 -9.68
N LEU A 24 -6.84 -13.59 -8.69
CA LEU A 24 -5.75 -12.61 -8.69
C LEU A 24 -4.46 -13.33 -9.10
N TYR A 25 -3.88 -12.94 -10.22
CA TYR A 25 -2.57 -13.42 -10.65
C TYR A 25 -1.50 -12.53 -9.99
N PHE A 26 -0.93 -13.00 -8.89
CA PHE A 26 0.41 -12.62 -8.49
C PHE A 26 1.40 -13.54 -9.22
N GLN A 27 2.29 -12.94 -10.01
CA GLN A 27 3.28 -13.65 -10.80
C GLN A 27 4.44 -14.09 -9.90
N LEU A 28 4.37 -15.32 -9.40
CA LEU A 28 5.48 -15.99 -8.72
C LEU A 28 6.46 -16.54 -9.78
N CYS A 29 7.60 -15.89 -9.93
CA CYS A 29 8.75 -16.52 -10.58
C CYS A 29 9.22 -17.71 -9.73
N GLN A 30 9.37 -18.86 -10.40
CA GLN A 30 9.92 -20.13 -9.92
C GLN A 30 8.96 -21.14 -9.25
N GLY A 31 8.13 -21.79 -10.07
CA GLY A 31 8.29 -23.23 -10.30
C GLY A 31 8.02 -24.25 -9.17
N ARG A 32 7.42 -23.90 -8.03
CA ARG A 32 6.91 -24.91 -7.07
C ARG A 32 5.43 -24.70 -6.75
N ARG A 33 4.62 -25.72 -7.07
CA ARG A 33 3.24 -25.84 -6.58
C ARG A 33 3.30 -26.21 -5.10
N VAL A 34 2.79 -25.34 -4.22
CA VAL A 34 2.46 -25.71 -2.84
C VAL A 34 0.95 -25.92 -2.77
N ALA A 35 0.55 -27.13 -2.42
CA ALA A 35 -0.85 -27.48 -2.18
C ALA A 35 -1.31 -26.84 -0.87
N LEU A 36 -2.45 -26.15 -0.90
CA LEU A 36 -3.12 -25.62 0.30
C LEU A 36 -3.80 -26.78 1.04
N GLY A 37 -3.06 -27.41 1.94
CA GLY A 37 -3.58 -28.27 2.99
C GLY A 37 -3.76 -27.48 4.27
N SER A 38 -4.90 -27.69 4.94
CA SER A 38 -5.31 -27.11 6.22
C SER A 38 -4.24 -27.23 7.31
N ARG A 39 -3.37 -26.24 7.45
CA ARG A 39 -2.54 -26.00 8.63
C ARG A 39 -2.36 -24.48 8.78
N SER A 40 -2.63 -24.01 9.99
CA SER A 40 -2.19 -22.74 10.59
C SER A 40 -1.14 -21.99 9.76
N PHE A 41 -1.43 -20.72 9.41
CA PHE A 41 -0.49 -19.77 8.81
C PHE A 41 0.88 -19.91 9.48
N PRO A 42 1.90 -20.53 8.86
CA PRO A 42 3.21 -20.59 9.46
C PRO A 42 3.88 -19.23 9.23
N ASP A 43 4.25 -18.59 10.33
CA ASP A 43 5.17 -17.46 10.46
C ASP A 43 5.00 -16.32 9.42
N LEU A 44 4.18 -15.33 9.78
CA LEU A 44 4.12 -14.01 9.12
C LEU A 44 5.48 -13.30 9.05
N ASN A 45 6.48 -13.73 9.83
CA ASN A 45 7.87 -13.32 9.67
C ASN A 45 8.37 -13.56 8.23
N MET A 46 7.91 -14.60 7.53
CA MET A 46 8.41 -14.91 6.19
C MET A 46 8.02 -13.86 5.13
N PHE A 47 6.93 -13.10 5.33
CA PHE A 47 6.58 -11.96 4.47
C PHE A 47 7.47 -10.73 4.71
N CYS A 48 8.10 -10.62 5.89
CA CYS A 48 8.96 -9.48 6.26
C CYS A 48 10.45 -9.72 6.02
N PHE A 49 10.94 -10.96 5.92
CA PHE A 49 12.39 -11.24 6.03
C PHE A 49 13.06 -11.92 4.81
N SER A 50 12.50 -11.82 3.60
CA SER A 50 13.17 -12.35 2.38
C SER A 50 13.61 -11.22 1.44
N PRO A 51 14.90 -11.13 1.05
CA PRO A 51 15.37 -10.16 0.07
C PRO A 51 14.97 -10.54 -1.37
N PRO A 52 14.66 -9.56 -2.25
CA PRO A 52 14.57 -8.12 -2.00
C PRO A 52 13.27 -7.76 -1.23
N HIS A 53 13.41 -6.97 -0.15
CA HIS A 53 12.30 -6.59 0.71
C HIS A 53 11.36 -5.62 -0.03
N PRO A 54 10.04 -5.87 -0.04
CA PRO A 54 9.09 -4.90 -0.56
C PRO A 54 9.13 -3.66 0.34
N GLY A 55 9.40 -2.49 -0.26
CA GLY A 55 9.57 -1.22 0.46
C GLY A 55 8.51 -0.94 1.52
N SER A 56 8.87 -0.08 2.49
CA SER A 56 8.02 0.33 3.62
C SER A 56 6.55 0.60 3.25
N GLY A 57 6.29 1.17 2.07
CA GLY A 57 4.95 1.39 1.51
C GLY A 57 4.11 0.13 1.32
N HIS A 58 4.67 -0.97 0.78
CA HIS A 58 3.91 -2.21 0.57
C HIS A 58 3.57 -2.89 1.89
N ALA A 59 4.46 -2.80 2.87
CA ALA A 59 4.20 -3.34 4.20
C ALA A 59 3.04 -2.56 4.86
N LEU A 60 3.05 -1.23 4.76
CA LEU A 60 1.96 -0.37 5.24
C LEU A 60 0.63 -0.66 4.51
N GLU A 61 0.68 -0.88 3.18
CA GLU A 61 -0.50 -1.27 2.40
C GLU A 61 -1.09 -2.61 2.88
N ALA A 62 -0.24 -3.62 3.01
CA ALA A 62 -0.65 -4.92 3.53
C ALA A 62 -1.17 -4.80 4.97
N GLY A 63 -0.56 -3.93 5.79
CA GLY A 63 -0.99 -3.67 7.16
C GLY A 63 -2.44 -3.21 7.24
N TRP A 64 -2.83 -2.21 6.45
CA TRP A 64 -4.21 -1.72 6.51
C TRP A 64 -5.21 -2.69 5.89
N PHE A 65 -4.81 -3.49 4.90
CA PHE A 65 -5.64 -4.62 4.45
C PHE A 65 -5.87 -5.66 5.55
N LEU A 66 -4.82 -6.06 6.27
CA LEU A 66 -4.94 -6.99 7.38
C LEU A 66 -5.80 -6.41 8.51
N LEU A 67 -5.69 -5.11 8.77
CA LEU A 67 -6.52 -4.40 9.76
C LEU A 67 -8.01 -4.40 9.38
N GLN A 68 -8.34 -4.21 8.09
CA GLN A 68 -9.72 -4.33 7.63
C GLN A 68 -10.27 -5.75 7.82
N VAL A 69 -9.46 -6.76 7.47
CA VAL A 69 -9.84 -8.17 7.63
C VAL A 69 -10.01 -8.53 9.11
N SER A 70 -9.11 -8.07 9.98
CA SER A 70 -9.19 -8.32 11.42
C SER A 70 -10.45 -7.69 12.03
N ALA A 71 -10.83 -6.48 11.60
CA ALA A 71 -12.05 -5.83 12.05
C ALA A 71 -13.31 -6.60 11.64
N GLN A 72 -13.36 -7.14 10.42
CA GLN A 72 -14.48 -7.96 9.94
C GLN A 72 -14.62 -9.28 10.71
N GLN A 73 -13.49 -9.90 11.07
CA GLN A 73 -13.46 -11.17 11.79
C GLN A 73 -13.48 -11.01 13.31
N LYS A 74 -13.33 -9.77 13.83
CA LYS A 74 -13.11 -9.47 15.24
C LYS A 74 -11.90 -10.22 15.82
N ASP A 75 -10.83 -10.31 15.03
CA ASP A 75 -9.59 -10.98 15.40
C ASP A 75 -8.57 -9.98 15.97
N GLU A 76 -8.52 -9.86 17.29
CA GLU A 76 -7.62 -8.95 18.01
C GLU A 76 -6.13 -9.32 17.81
N ALA A 77 -5.82 -10.60 17.63
CA ALA A 77 -4.45 -11.05 17.41
C ALA A 77 -3.94 -10.65 16.02
N LEU A 78 -4.81 -10.77 15.01
CA LEU A 78 -4.51 -10.29 13.66
C LEU A 78 -4.42 -8.76 13.62
N GLN A 79 -5.31 -8.05 14.32
CA GLN A 79 -5.27 -6.60 14.45
C GLN A 79 -3.92 -6.14 15.02
N ARG A 80 -3.50 -6.74 16.14
CA ARG A 80 -2.21 -6.42 16.75
C ARG A 80 -1.04 -6.73 15.82
N THR A 81 -1.10 -7.85 15.10
CA THR A 81 -0.06 -8.21 14.14
C THR A 81 0.02 -7.20 12.98
N ALA A 82 -1.12 -6.75 12.46
CA ALA A 82 -1.18 -5.74 11.40
C ALA A 82 -0.51 -4.44 11.86
N ILE A 83 -0.85 -3.95 13.06
CA ILE A 83 -0.30 -2.69 13.59
C ILE A 83 1.19 -2.86 13.92
N ASP A 84 1.56 -3.85 14.74
CA ASP A 84 2.93 -3.98 15.26
C ASP A 84 3.93 -4.36 14.16
N LYS A 85 3.55 -5.25 13.24
CA LYS A 85 4.50 -5.88 12.28
C LYS A 85 4.44 -5.31 10.88
N PHE A 86 3.28 -4.81 10.45
CA PHE A 86 3.11 -4.27 9.09
C PHE A 86 3.03 -2.74 9.06
N MET A 87 2.78 -2.07 10.19
CA MET A 87 2.74 -0.60 10.23
C MET A 87 3.89 0.01 11.02
N GLU A 88 3.97 -0.25 12.32
CA GLU A 88 4.96 0.40 13.19
C GLU A 88 6.40 0.01 12.83
N LEU A 89 6.70 -1.30 12.72
CA LEU A 89 8.06 -1.74 12.40
C LEU A 89 8.54 -1.23 11.02
N PRO A 90 7.76 -1.34 9.92
CA PRO A 90 8.17 -0.80 8.62
C PRO A 90 8.29 0.72 8.60
N TYR A 91 7.46 1.45 9.35
CA TYR A 91 7.60 2.90 9.46
C TYR A 91 8.86 3.30 10.23
N GLN A 92 9.13 2.68 11.37
CA GLN A 92 10.30 2.98 12.21
C GLN A 92 11.62 2.76 11.46
N ASN A 93 11.67 1.72 10.63
CA ASN A 93 12.83 1.41 9.80
C ASN A 93 12.84 2.22 8.48
N GLY A 94 11.66 2.49 7.93
CA GLY A 94 11.44 3.12 6.63
C GLY A 94 11.60 4.64 6.62
N TRP A 95 11.39 5.30 7.75
CA TRP A 95 11.38 6.76 7.84
C TRP A 95 12.80 7.34 7.81
N ASP A 96 13.05 8.20 6.82
CA ASP A 96 14.28 8.96 6.70
C ASP A 96 14.30 10.07 7.78
N LYS A 97 15.13 9.89 8.81
CA LYS A 97 15.24 10.83 9.93
C LYS A 97 15.94 12.14 9.55
N GLU A 98 16.66 12.18 8.44
CA GLU A 98 17.41 13.36 8.01
C GLU A 98 16.55 14.27 7.12
N HIS A 99 15.84 13.67 6.15
CA HIS A 99 15.06 14.42 5.16
C HIS A 99 13.54 14.30 5.33
N GLY A 100 13.07 13.43 6.23
CA GLY A 100 11.67 13.05 6.34
C GLY A 100 11.21 12.15 5.19
N GLY A 101 10.05 11.53 5.36
CA GLY A 101 9.46 10.65 4.36
C GLY A 101 10.04 9.24 4.34
N LEU A 102 9.30 8.33 3.72
CA LEU A 102 9.62 6.92 3.62
C LEU A 102 10.60 6.63 2.48
N PHE A 103 11.66 5.89 2.76
CA PHE A 103 12.50 5.28 1.73
C PHE A 103 11.70 4.30 0.86
N TYR A 104 12.04 4.25 -0.43
CA TYR A 104 11.35 3.39 -1.38
C TYR A 104 11.74 1.92 -1.22
N PHE A 105 13.02 1.63 -0.99
CA PHE A 105 13.51 0.28 -0.70
C PHE A 105 14.51 0.30 0.44
N LEU A 106 14.57 -0.80 1.19
CA LEU A 106 15.55 -1.04 2.24
C LEU A 106 16.03 -2.48 2.18
N ASP A 107 17.28 -2.69 2.61
CA ASP A 107 17.82 -4.02 2.84
C ASP A 107 17.57 -4.44 4.29
N VAL A 108 17.16 -5.68 4.48
CA VAL A 108 16.77 -6.20 5.81
C VAL A 108 17.97 -6.34 6.76
N ASP A 109 19.16 -6.57 6.21
CA ASP A 109 20.41 -6.70 6.97
C ASP A 109 21.16 -5.36 7.06
N GLY A 110 20.59 -4.28 6.51
CA GLY A 110 21.19 -2.95 6.51
C GLY A 110 22.31 -2.76 5.48
N HIS A 111 22.45 -3.67 4.51
CA HIS A 111 23.38 -3.47 3.40
C HIS A 111 22.85 -2.41 2.42
N CYS A 112 23.71 -1.97 1.49
CA CYS A 112 23.29 -1.08 0.42
C CYS A 112 22.27 -1.78 -0.49
N PRO A 113 21.05 -1.24 -0.68
CA PRO A 113 20.07 -1.82 -1.59
C PRO A 113 20.58 -1.85 -3.03
N THR A 114 20.14 -2.84 -3.82
CA THR A 114 20.56 -2.98 -5.23
C THR A 114 19.77 -2.09 -6.17
N GLN A 115 18.59 -1.63 -5.76
CA GLN A 115 17.73 -0.71 -6.51
C GLN A 115 18.34 0.68 -6.50
N LEU A 116 18.53 1.30 -7.67
CA LEU A 116 19.13 2.65 -7.75
C LEU A 116 18.23 3.71 -7.13
N GLU A 117 16.93 3.48 -7.16
CA GLU A 117 15.88 4.35 -6.65
C GLU A 117 15.54 4.13 -5.17
N TRP A 118 16.34 3.33 -4.43
CA TRP A 118 16.01 2.91 -3.07
C TRP A 118 15.73 4.08 -2.10
N ASN A 119 16.44 5.20 -2.27
CA ASN A 119 16.31 6.36 -1.39
C ASN A 119 15.28 7.40 -1.87
N MET A 120 14.63 7.17 -3.03
CA MET A 120 13.62 8.09 -3.54
C MET A 120 12.38 8.12 -2.65
N LYS A 121 11.64 9.22 -2.71
CA LYS A 121 10.39 9.41 -1.96
C LYS A 121 9.25 9.40 -2.96
N LEU A 122 8.50 8.30 -2.99
CA LEU A 122 7.37 8.12 -3.93
C LEU A 122 6.06 8.54 -3.27
N TRP A 123 5.09 8.97 -4.08
CA TRP A 123 3.78 9.40 -3.58
C TRP A 123 3.00 8.26 -2.90
N TRP A 124 2.99 7.07 -3.50
CA TRP A 124 2.08 6.01 -3.09
C TRP A 124 2.43 5.40 -1.72
N PRO A 125 3.70 5.16 -1.32
CA PRO A 125 4.01 4.69 0.03
C PRO A 125 3.46 5.61 1.11
N HIS A 126 3.50 6.92 0.86
CA HIS A 126 2.98 7.92 1.77
C HIS A 126 1.44 7.93 1.77
N CYS A 127 0.79 7.77 0.61
CA CYS A 127 -0.66 7.54 0.54
C CYS A 127 -1.10 6.34 1.40
N GLU A 128 -0.39 5.21 1.31
CA GLU A 128 -0.73 4.01 2.08
C GLU A 128 -0.46 4.18 3.58
N ALA A 129 0.62 4.88 3.93
CA ALA A 129 0.93 5.23 5.31
C ALA A 129 -0.16 6.10 5.95
N LEU A 130 -0.70 7.08 5.22
CA LEU A 130 -1.82 7.91 5.69
C LEU A 130 -3.05 7.08 6.01
N ILE A 131 -3.44 6.19 5.09
CA ILE A 131 -4.58 5.29 5.29
C ILE A 131 -4.32 4.37 6.51
N ALA A 132 -3.14 3.76 6.57
CA ALA A 132 -2.80 2.78 7.59
C ALA A 132 -2.84 3.37 8.99
N PHE A 133 -2.15 4.48 9.24
CA PHE A 133 -2.09 5.07 10.58
C PHE A 133 -3.40 5.70 11.00
N LEU A 134 -4.14 6.32 10.09
CA LEU A 134 -5.44 6.89 10.40
C LEU A 134 -6.47 5.80 10.74
N MET A 135 -6.48 4.70 9.96
CA MET A 135 -7.33 3.54 10.24
C MET A 135 -6.92 2.86 11.55
N ALA A 136 -5.63 2.64 11.78
CA ALA A 136 -5.17 2.06 13.04
C ALA A 136 -5.61 2.91 14.24
N TYR A 137 -5.44 4.24 14.15
CA TYR A 137 -5.92 5.16 15.18
C TYR A 137 -7.44 5.12 15.36
N SER A 138 -8.23 5.04 14.28
CA SER A 138 -9.69 4.96 14.39
C SER A 138 -10.16 3.72 15.14
N HIS A 139 -9.40 2.61 15.04
CA HIS A 139 -9.70 1.34 15.69
C HIS A 139 -9.21 1.24 17.14
N THR A 140 -8.01 1.74 17.45
CA THR A 140 -7.38 1.54 18.78
C THR A 140 -7.41 2.79 19.67
N ARG A 141 -7.57 3.97 19.08
CA ARG A 141 -7.46 5.28 19.73
C ARG A 141 -6.11 5.53 20.41
N GLU A 142 -5.06 4.79 20.03
CA GLU A 142 -3.72 5.00 20.56
C GLU A 142 -3.09 6.30 20.03
N PRO A 143 -2.72 7.27 20.89
CA PRO A 143 -2.23 8.57 20.45
C PRO A 143 -0.95 8.53 19.60
N ALA A 144 -0.12 7.50 19.79
CA ALA A 144 1.10 7.31 19.01
C ALA A 144 0.80 7.13 17.51
N LEU A 145 -0.28 6.42 17.17
CA LEU A 145 -0.68 6.20 15.78
C LEU A 145 -1.17 7.50 15.12
N LEU A 146 -1.88 8.35 15.87
CA LEU A 146 -2.26 9.68 15.39
C LEU A 146 -1.04 10.58 15.18
N HIS A 147 -0.03 10.47 16.06
CA HIS A 147 1.23 11.17 15.86
C HIS A 147 1.93 10.70 14.57
N ARG A 148 1.99 9.39 14.31
CA ARG A 148 2.54 8.85 13.04
C ARG A 148 1.77 9.34 11.83
N PHE A 149 0.44 9.33 11.89
CA PHE A 149 -0.40 9.91 10.84
C PHE A 149 -0.04 11.37 10.60
N SER A 150 0.12 12.16 11.67
CA SER A 150 0.45 13.59 11.58
C SER A 150 1.82 13.82 10.94
N GLU A 151 2.84 13.05 11.34
CA GLU A 151 4.19 13.11 10.73
C GLU A 151 4.15 12.82 9.22
N VAL A 152 3.44 11.76 8.82
CA VAL A 152 3.27 11.39 7.42
C VAL A 152 2.45 12.45 6.68
N PHE A 153 1.39 12.97 7.27
CA PHE A 153 0.51 14.00 6.69
C PHE A 153 1.29 15.27 6.38
N GLU A 154 2.01 15.82 7.36
CA GLU A 154 2.80 17.03 7.21
C GLU A 154 3.84 16.87 6.10
N TYR A 155 4.55 15.74 6.08
CA TYR A 155 5.51 15.48 4.99
C TYR A 155 4.80 15.38 3.63
N THR A 156 3.73 14.59 3.56
CA THR A 156 3.07 14.27 2.28
C THR A 156 2.51 15.53 1.63
N PHE A 157 1.74 16.31 2.39
CA PHE A 157 1.07 17.50 1.89
C PHE A 157 2.03 18.67 1.62
N LYS A 158 3.20 18.68 2.26
CA LYS A 158 4.26 19.66 1.97
C LYS A 158 5.01 19.36 0.68
N HIS A 159 5.22 18.08 0.34
CA HIS A 159 6.18 17.69 -0.69
C HIS A 159 5.56 17.21 -2.02
N PHE A 160 4.41 16.53 -2.00
CA PHE A 160 3.84 15.93 -3.22
C PHE A 160 2.84 16.81 -3.99
N PRO A 161 1.91 17.54 -3.34
CA PRO A 161 0.92 18.33 -4.07
C PRO A 161 1.54 19.42 -4.96
N ASP A 162 1.06 19.50 -6.20
CA ASP A 162 1.34 20.64 -7.07
C ASP A 162 0.22 21.67 -6.94
N ALA A 163 0.48 22.71 -6.16
CA ALA A 163 -0.47 23.80 -5.93
C ALA A 163 -0.83 24.59 -7.21
N GLN A 164 -0.03 24.51 -8.28
CA GLN A 164 -0.25 25.28 -9.50
C GLN A 164 -1.12 24.54 -10.52
N LYS A 165 -0.88 23.23 -10.71
CA LYS A 165 -1.54 22.44 -11.75
C LYS A 165 -2.52 21.39 -11.20
N GLY A 166 -2.62 21.28 -9.88
CA GLY A 166 -3.37 20.23 -9.22
C GLY A 166 -2.70 18.87 -9.31
N GLU A 167 -3.26 17.90 -8.58
CA GLU A 167 -2.71 16.55 -8.43
C GLU A 167 -1.30 16.57 -7.77
N TRP A 168 -0.69 15.40 -7.58
CA TRP A 168 0.55 15.19 -6.84
C TRP A 168 1.67 14.73 -7.76
N PHE A 169 2.88 15.23 -7.55
CA PHE A 169 4.06 14.62 -8.15
C PHE A 169 4.20 13.16 -7.68
N GLY A 170 4.71 12.30 -8.56
CA GLY A 170 4.95 10.90 -8.20
C GLY A 170 6.29 10.68 -7.53
N TYR A 171 7.34 11.32 -8.03
CA TYR A 171 8.72 10.88 -7.76
C TYR A 171 9.54 12.05 -7.26
N LEU A 172 10.01 11.96 -6.03
CA LEU A 172 10.91 12.92 -5.42
C LEU A 172 12.28 12.29 -5.15
N THR A 173 13.32 13.12 -5.12
CA THR A 173 14.63 12.76 -4.60
C THR A 173 14.55 12.47 -3.10
N GLN A 174 15.63 11.97 -2.50
CA GLN A 174 15.69 11.74 -1.05
C GLN A 174 15.39 13.02 -0.25
N GLU A 175 15.86 14.16 -0.72
CA GLU A 175 15.68 15.48 -0.10
C GLU A 175 14.27 16.06 -0.33
N GLY A 176 13.38 15.31 -1.00
CA GLY A 176 12.00 15.74 -1.25
C GLY A 176 11.87 16.76 -2.38
N LYS A 177 12.81 16.82 -3.33
CA LYS A 177 12.72 17.65 -4.55
C LYS A 177 12.08 16.85 -5.68
N VAL A 178 11.32 17.51 -6.56
CA VAL A 178 10.69 16.85 -7.73
C VAL A 178 11.78 16.26 -8.64
N ALA A 179 11.79 14.93 -8.78
CA ALA A 179 12.69 14.21 -9.66
C ALA A 179 12.08 13.99 -11.05
N LEU A 180 10.78 13.71 -11.12
CA LEU A 180 10.01 13.57 -12.35
C LEU A 180 8.70 14.38 -12.24
N ASP A 181 8.45 15.27 -13.19
CA ASP A 181 7.40 16.29 -13.12
C ASP A 181 6.06 15.87 -13.74
N PHE A 182 5.99 14.66 -14.33
CA PHE A 182 4.74 14.12 -14.87
C PHE A 182 3.78 13.71 -13.75
N LYS A 183 2.48 13.92 -13.98
CA LYS A 183 1.40 13.59 -13.01
C LYS A 183 0.82 12.19 -13.21
N GLY A 184 1.11 11.57 -14.35
CA GLY A 184 0.73 10.20 -14.66
C GLY A 184 1.76 9.57 -15.58
N GLY A 185 1.93 8.26 -15.46
CA GLY A 185 2.91 7.48 -16.19
C GLY A 185 2.58 6.00 -16.13
N PRO A 186 3.50 5.11 -16.53
CA PRO A 186 3.25 3.67 -16.57
C PRO A 186 2.79 3.07 -15.24
N PHE A 187 3.22 3.68 -14.11
CA PHE A 187 2.95 3.19 -12.76
C PHE A 187 2.19 4.21 -11.88
N LYS A 188 1.89 5.41 -12.41
CA LYS A 188 1.09 6.43 -11.71
C LYS A 188 -0.16 6.75 -12.51
N GLY A 189 -1.31 6.49 -11.93
CA GLY A 189 -2.62 6.81 -12.49
C GLY A 189 -3.61 7.26 -11.43
N PHE A 190 -4.87 7.35 -11.82
CA PHE A 190 -5.98 7.73 -10.95
C PHE A 190 -6.35 6.57 -9.99
N PHE A 191 -5.51 6.31 -9.00
CA PHE A 191 -5.71 5.22 -8.04
C PHE A 191 -5.28 5.61 -6.62
N HIS A 192 -3.98 5.58 -6.29
CA HIS A 192 -3.51 5.76 -4.91
C HIS A 192 -3.91 7.11 -4.30
N VAL A 193 -3.72 8.23 -5.02
CA VAL A 193 -4.07 9.57 -4.51
C VAL A 193 -5.58 9.70 -4.23
N PRO A 194 -6.50 9.49 -5.21
CA PRO A 194 -7.93 9.63 -4.94
C PRO A 194 -8.44 8.61 -3.93
N ARG A 195 -7.95 7.35 -3.93
CA ARG A 195 -8.31 6.34 -2.92
C ARG A 195 -7.92 6.79 -1.52
N CYS A 196 -6.68 7.25 -1.37
CA CYS A 196 -6.14 7.69 -0.09
C CYS A 196 -6.97 8.84 0.51
N LEU A 197 -7.20 9.90 -0.28
CA LEU A 197 -7.95 11.05 0.17
C LEU A 197 -9.40 10.67 0.54
N TYR A 198 -10.07 9.90 -0.31
CA TYR A 198 -11.44 9.43 -0.05
C TYR A 198 -11.53 8.57 1.22
N MET A 199 -10.59 7.64 1.40
CA MET A 199 -10.57 6.77 2.59
C MET A 199 -10.28 7.57 3.86
N CYS A 200 -9.34 8.52 3.81
CA CYS A 200 -9.03 9.35 4.97
C CYS A 200 -10.21 10.24 5.35
N GLU A 201 -10.85 10.88 4.37
CA GLU A 201 -12.07 11.67 4.58
C GLU A 201 -13.17 10.82 5.24
N ARG A 202 -13.43 9.62 4.70
CA ARG A 202 -14.42 8.69 5.25
C ARG A 202 -14.14 8.31 6.71
N ILE A 203 -12.88 7.99 7.03
CA ILE A 203 -12.48 7.62 8.40
C ILE A 203 -12.64 8.82 9.34
N LEU A 204 -12.23 10.02 8.91
CA LEU A 204 -12.37 11.23 9.70
C LEU A 204 -13.83 11.60 9.96
N ASP A 205 -14.68 11.53 8.94
CA ASP A 205 -16.12 11.77 9.07
C ASP A 205 -16.76 10.82 10.08
N ASP A 206 -16.46 9.53 9.97
CA ASP A 206 -16.99 8.51 10.88
C ASP A 206 -16.48 8.72 12.32
N MET A 207 -15.23 9.17 12.50
CA MET A 207 -14.68 9.51 13.82
C MET A 207 -15.28 10.78 14.41
N LEU A 208 -15.57 11.80 13.59
CA LEU A 208 -16.14 13.07 14.04
C LEU A 208 -17.65 12.99 14.31
N ALA A 209 -18.36 12.08 13.63
CA ALA A 209 -19.78 11.80 13.88
C ALA A 209 -19.98 11.02 15.19
N ASN A 210 -19.08 10.09 15.51
CA ASN A 210 -19.14 9.25 16.71
C ASN A 210 -18.32 9.82 17.87
N LYS A 211 -18.52 11.12 18.18
CA LYS A 211 -17.92 11.73 19.38
C LYS A 211 -18.61 11.16 20.63
N ASP A 212 -18.05 10.09 21.17
CA ASP A 212 -18.25 9.70 22.57
C ASP A 212 -17.45 10.62 23.51
#